data_AF-A0A920NPL5-F1
#
_entry.id   AF-A0A920NPL5-F1
#
_cell.length_a   1.000
_cell.length_b   1.000
_cell.length_c   1.000
_cell.angle_alpha   90.00
_cell.angle_beta   90.00
_cell.angle_gamma   90.00
#
_symmetry.space_group_name_H-M   'P 1'
#
loop_
_entity.id
_entity.type
_entity.pdbx_description
1 polymer ?
#
loop_
_entity_poly.entity_id
_entity_poly.type
_entity_poly.pdbx_seq_one_letter_code
_entity_poly.pdbx_strand_id
1 'polypeptide(L)'
;MPQDNIKKAIMKGTGELPGTTYEECTYEGFGPGGVAIFMEVLTDNKNRTVAEIRHLITKYGGNLGENGSVSWMFDTKGQIILKRDDQDENTLFEDVIDAGRGF
;
A
#
# COMPACT_ATOMS: atom_id res chain seq x y z
N MET A 1 -15.37 6.42 9.10
CA MET A 1 -16.08 5.29 8.45
C MET A 1 -17.18 4.80 9.37
N PRO A 2 -18.46 4.80 8.96
CA PRO A 2 -19.54 4.22 9.74
C PRO A 2 -19.32 2.72 10.01
N GLN A 3 -19.68 2.25 11.21
CA GLN A 3 -19.50 0.85 11.61
C GLN A 3 -20.17 -0.15 10.65
N ASP A 4 -21.32 0.24 10.08
CA ASP A 4 -22.06 -0.60 9.13
C ASP A 4 -21.30 -0.81 7.81
N ASN A 5 -20.46 0.15 7.39
CA ASN A 5 -19.64 -0.02 6.19
C ASN A 5 -18.53 -1.05 6.42
N ILE A 6 -17.96 -1.11 7.63
CA ILE A 6 -16.96 -2.09 8.02
C ILE A 6 -17.58 -3.49 8.01
N LYS A 7 -18.73 -3.67 8.66
CA LYS A 7 -19.46 -4.95 8.67
C LYS A 7 -19.80 -5.44 7.27
N LYS A 8 -20.33 -4.55 6.41
CA LYS A 8 -20.63 -4.88 5.01
C LYS A 8 -19.39 -5.27 4.21
N ALA A 9 -18.26 -4.59 4.42
CA ALA A 9 -17.00 -4.94 3.76
C ALA A 9 -16.50 -6.32 4.20
N ILE A 10 -16.58 -6.64 5.50
CA ILE A 10 -16.25 -7.97 6.04
C ILE A 10 -17.14 -9.04 5.40
N MET A 11 -18.48 -8.85 5.39
CA MET A 11 -19.42 -9.82 4.82
C MET A 11 -19.22 -10.04 3.31
N LYS A 12 -18.79 -9.00 2.56
CA LYS A 12 -18.39 -9.14 1.15
C LYS A 12 -17.08 -9.91 1.00
N GLY A 13 -16.11 -9.68 1.87
CA GLY A 13 -14.83 -10.38 1.87
C GLY A 13 -14.94 -11.86 2.26
N THR A 14 -15.89 -12.22 3.14
CA THR A 14 -16.15 -13.62 3.54
C THR A 14 -17.07 -14.37 2.57
N GLY A 15 -17.62 -13.71 1.56
CA GLY A 15 -18.52 -14.32 0.58
C GLY A 15 -19.97 -14.49 1.04
N GLU A 16 -20.35 -13.93 2.20
CA GLU A 16 -21.73 -13.94 2.71
C GLU A 16 -22.68 -13.04 1.90
N LEU A 17 -22.12 -12.06 1.19
CA LEU A 17 -22.85 -11.19 0.26
C LEU A 17 -22.25 -11.33 -1.15
N PRO A 18 -23.08 -11.26 -2.21
CA PRO A 18 -22.58 -11.13 -3.57
C PRO A 18 -21.63 -9.93 -3.65
N GLY A 19 -20.39 -10.22 -4.06
CA GLY A 19 -19.31 -9.26 -4.07
C GLY A 19 -18.41 -9.49 -5.28
N THR A 20 -17.72 -8.43 -5.66
CA THR A 20 -16.65 -8.53 -6.64
C THR A 20 -15.45 -9.21 -5.98
N THR A 21 -14.88 -10.23 -6.62
CA THR A 21 -13.61 -10.82 -6.19
C THR A 21 -12.51 -9.82 -6.47
N TYR A 22 -11.85 -9.36 -5.41
CA TYR A 22 -10.65 -8.54 -5.54
C TYR A 22 -9.42 -9.42 -5.39
N GLU A 23 -8.42 -9.14 -6.19
CA GLU A 23 -7.11 -9.77 -6.14
C GLU A 23 -6.06 -8.71 -5.82
N GLU A 24 -5.11 -9.08 -4.98
CA GLU A 24 -3.90 -8.30 -4.74
C GLU A 24 -2.88 -8.59 -5.84
N CYS A 25 -2.22 -7.55 -6.30
CA CYS A 25 -1.13 -7.62 -7.25
C CYS A 25 -0.15 -6.49 -7.06
N THR A 26 1.09 -6.73 -7.46
CA THR A 26 2.17 -5.77 -7.35
C THR A 26 2.65 -5.40 -8.74
N TYR A 27 2.92 -4.11 -8.94
CA TYR A 27 3.51 -3.58 -10.15
C TYR A 27 4.74 -2.76 -9.79
N GLU A 28 5.75 -2.84 -10.66
CA GLU A 28 7.04 -2.20 -10.46
C GLU A 28 7.38 -1.35 -11.69
N GLY A 29 8.13 -0.27 -11.51
CA GLY A 29 8.56 0.56 -12.63
C GLY A 29 9.42 1.75 -12.21
N PHE A 30 9.71 2.60 -13.19
CA PHE A 30 10.46 3.84 -12.98
C PHE A 30 9.66 5.04 -13.46
N GLY A 31 9.73 6.13 -12.70
CA GLY A 31 9.21 7.45 -13.07
C GLY A 31 10.25 8.31 -13.79
N PRO A 32 9.88 9.55 -14.16
CA PRO A 32 10.82 10.51 -14.73
C PRO A 32 12.01 10.73 -13.80
N GLY A 33 13.21 10.78 -14.39
CA GLY A 33 14.47 10.87 -13.64
C GLY A 33 14.95 9.55 -13.01
N GLY A 34 14.32 8.41 -13.34
CA GLY A 34 14.74 7.10 -12.83
C GLY A 34 14.28 6.79 -11.41
N VAL A 35 13.28 7.52 -10.91
CA VAL A 35 12.70 7.29 -9.57
C VAL A 35 12.03 5.92 -9.54
N ALA A 36 12.43 5.06 -8.60
CA ALA A 36 11.83 3.74 -8.42
C ALA A 36 10.40 3.85 -7.89
N ILE A 37 9.48 3.05 -8.45
CA ILE A 37 8.07 3.01 -8.09
C ILE A 37 7.66 1.55 -7.82
N PHE A 38 7.23 1.27 -6.60
CA PHE A 38 6.61 0.01 -6.19
C PHE A 38 5.14 0.27 -5.86
N MET A 39 4.22 -0.47 -6.50
CA MET A 39 2.77 -0.28 -6.36
C MET A 39 2.12 -1.57 -5.87
N GLU A 40 1.45 -1.50 -4.73
CA GLU A 40 0.55 -2.52 -4.24
C GLU A 40 -0.88 -2.17 -4.66
N VAL A 41 -1.55 -3.09 -5.34
CA VAL A 41 -2.84 -2.82 -5.98
C VAL A 41 -3.83 -3.91 -5.67
N LEU A 42 -5.02 -3.49 -5.21
CA LEU A 42 -6.19 -4.34 -5.04
C LEU A 42 -7.16 -4.07 -6.19
N THR A 43 -7.50 -5.08 -6.98
CA THR A 43 -8.33 -4.91 -8.18
C THR A 43 -9.21 -6.11 -8.48
N ASP A 44 -10.34 -5.87 -9.12
CA ASP A 44 -11.24 -6.90 -9.66
C ASP A 44 -10.90 -7.31 -11.10
N ASN A 45 -9.95 -6.61 -11.74
CA ASN A 45 -9.57 -6.88 -13.12
C ASN A 45 -8.11 -6.47 -13.36
N LYS A 46 -7.21 -7.47 -13.28
CA LYS A 46 -5.77 -7.30 -13.52
C LYS A 46 -5.45 -6.71 -14.89
N ASN A 47 -6.14 -7.15 -15.95
CA ASN A 47 -5.87 -6.73 -17.33
C ASN A 47 -6.20 -5.25 -17.56
N ARG A 48 -7.34 -4.78 -17.02
CA ARG A 48 -7.70 -3.35 -17.05
C ARG A 48 -6.67 -2.53 -16.27
N THR A 49 -6.33 -3.00 -15.08
CA THR A 49 -5.44 -2.30 -14.14
C THR A 49 -4.03 -2.13 -14.68
N VAL A 50 -3.41 -3.20 -15.19
CA VAL A 50 -2.06 -3.13 -15.79
C VAL A 50 -2.04 -2.21 -17.02
N ALA A 51 -3.11 -2.19 -17.82
CA ALA A 51 -3.21 -1.31 -18.98
C ALA A 51 -3.28 0.17 -18.56
N GLU A 52 -4.10 0.50 -17.55
CA GLU A 52 -4.22 1.85 -17.01
C GLU A 52 -2.91 2.33 -16.36
N ILE A 53 -2.28 1.49 -15.54
CA ILE A 53 -0.99 1.80 -14.89
C ILE A 53 0.08 2.05 -15.95
N ARG A 54 0.20 1.17 -16.95
CA ARG A 54 1.16 1.32 -18.05
C ARG A 54 0.91 2.62 -18.80
N HIS A 55 -0.35 2.94 -19.11
CA HIS A 55 -0.72 4.18 -19.79
C HIS A 55 -0.33 5.42 -18.98
N LEU A 56 -0.66 5.45 -17.69
CA LEU A 56 -0.35 6.58 -16.79
C LEU A 56 1.16 6.80 -16.64
N ILE A 57 1.90 5.75 -16.31
CA ILE A 57 3.35 5.84 -16.14
C ILE A 57 4.03 6.33 -17.43
N THR A 58 3.64 5.77 -18.58
CA THR A 58 4.20 6.19 -19.88
C THR A 58 3.84 7.64 -20.19
N LYS A 59 2.60 8.06 -19.93
CA LYS A 59 2.12 9.44 -20.16
C LYS A 59 2.93 10.47 -19.36
N TYR A 60 3.41 10.11 -18.17
CA TYR A 60 4.19 11.00 -17.30
C TYR A 60 5.70 10.74 -17.36
N GLY A 61 6.20 10.10 -18.43
CA GLY A 61 7.64 9.98 -18.69
C GLY A 61 8.36 8.89 -17.90
N GLY A 62 7.63 7.89 -17.42
CA GLY A 62 8.18 6.68 -16.81
C GLY A 62 7.97 5.43 -17.68
N ASN A 63 8.32 4.26 -17.13
CA ASN A 63 8.05 2.96 -17.71
C ASN A 63 7.62 1.94 -16.65
N LEU A 64 6.67 1.08 -17.01
CA LEU A 64 6.35 -0.10 -16.20
C LEU A 64 7.44 -1.15 -16.40
N GLY A 65 8.04 -1.59 -15.30
CA GLY A 65 9.07 -2.62 -15.25
C GLY A 65 8.51 -4.03 -15.07
N GLU A 66 9.41 -5.00 -15.02
CA GLU A 66 9.10 -6.38 -14.64
C GLU A 66 9.13 -6.55 -13.12
N ASN A 67 8.54 -7.64 -12.64
CA ASN A 67 8.58 -8.01 -11.23
C ASN A 67 10.05 -8.25 -10.82
N GLY A 68 10.52 -7.60 -9.75
CA GLY A 68 11.92 -7.62 -9.32
C GLY A 68 12.77 -6.45 -9.81
N SER A 69 12.24 -5.53 -10.62
CA SER A 69 13.03 -4.42 -11.18
C SER A 69 13.46 -3.38 -10.14
N VAL A 70 12.61 -3.10 -9.14
CA VAL A 70 12.87 -2.11 -8.09
C VAL A 70 12.61 -2.63 -6.68
N SER A 71 11.92 -3.77 -6.52
CA SER A 71 11.56 -4.29 -5.19
C SER A 71 12.75 -4.46 -4.24
N TRP A 72 13.93 -4.79 -4.75
CA TRP A 72 15.18 -4.86 -3.97
C TRP A 72 15.66 -3.53 -3.40
N MET A 73 15.12 -2.40 -3.89
CA MET A 73 15.39 -1.05 -3.37
C MET A 73 14.49 -0.68 -2.18
N PHE A 74 13.48 -1.51 -1.86
CA PHE A 74 12.49 -1.23 -0.81
C PHE A 74 12.50 -2.30 0.27
N ASP A 75 12.30 -1.86 1.52
CA ASP A 75 12.05 -2.75 2.66
C ASP A 75 10.58 -2.61 3.10
N THR A 76 9.90 -3.73 3.32
CA THR A 76 8.61 -3.73 4.02
C THR A 76 8.84 -3.50 5.51
N LYS A 77 8.35 -2.37 6.05
CA LYS A 77 8.40 -2.03 7.48
C LYS A 77 7.00 -1.68 7.98
N GLY A 78 6.70 -1.99 9.23
CA GLY A 78 5.51 -1.48 9.91
C GLY A 78 5.69 0.01 10.23
N GLN A 79 4.69 0.83 9.88
CA GLN A 79 4.68 2.26 10.23
C GLN A 79 3.52 2.54 11.18
N ILE A 80 3.83 3.12 12.33
CA ILE A 80 2.85 3.58 13.32
C ILE A 80 2.87 5.11 13.30
N ILE A 81 1.73 5.72 12.98
CA ILE A 81 1.59 7.19 12.94
C ILE A 81 0.79 7.62 14.15
N LEU A 82 1.41 8.44 14.99
CA LEU A 82 0.78 9.02 16.18
C LEU A 82 0.39 10.46 15.89
N LYS A 83 -0.78 10.88 16.36
CA LYS A 83 -1.16 12.29 16.31
C LYS A 83 -0.30 13.06 17.31
N ARG A 84 0.12 14.25 16.90
CA ARG A 84 0.81 15.17 17.81
C ARG A 84 -0.21 15.78 18.77
N ASP A 85 -0.17 15.33 20.02
CA ASP A 85 -0.79 16.01 21.16
C ASP A 85 0.26 16.85 21.90
N ASP A 86 -0.10 17.52 23.00
CA ASP A 86 0.80 18.30 23.86
C ASP A 86 1.81 17.44 24.66
N GLN A 87 2.16 16.25 24.18
CA GLN A 87 3.14 15.36 24.82
C GLN A 87 4.57 15.75 24.44
N ASP A 88 5.49 15.58 25.39
CA ASP A 88 6.93 15.80 25.17
C ASP A 88 7.50 14.73 24.22
N GLU A 89 8.27 15.18 23.22
CA GLU A 89 8.85 14.31 22.19
C GLU A 89 9.81 13.26 22.77
N ASN A 90 10.55 13.60 23.82
CA ASN A 90 11.50 12.66 24.42
C ASN A 90 10.78 11.54 25.18
N THR A 91 9.69 11.89 25.89
CA THR A 91 8.88 10.88 26.59
C THR A 91 8.28 9.89 25.60
N LEU A 92 7.73 10.40 24.49
CA LEU A 92 7.19 9.55 23.43
C LEU A 92 8.25 8.65 22.80
N PHE A 93 9.46 9.18 22.57
CA PHE A 93 10.56 8.41 22.01
C PHE A 93 10.99 7.25 22.91
N GLU A 94 11.13 7.49 24.22
CA GLU A 94 11.47 6.44 25.20
C GLU A 94 10.39 5.36 25.27
N ASP A 95 9.10 5.77 25.33
CA ASP A 95 7.97 4.83 25.34
C ASP A 95 7.96 3.91 24.11
N VAL A 96 8.26 4.46 22.93
CA VAL A 96 8.32 3.69 21.68
C VAL A 96 9.50 2.72 21.67
N ILE A 97 10.66 3.11 22.21
CA ILE A 97 11.82 2.21 22.36
C ILE A 97 11.47 1.06 23.30
N ASP A 98 10.86 1.34 24.45
CA ASP A 98 10.50 0.32 25.41
C ASP A 98 9.43 -0.63 24.88
N ALA A 99 8.44 -0.12 24.13
CA ALA A 99 7.45 -0.96 23.44
C ALA A 99 8.09 -1.85 22.36
N GLY A 100 9.14 -1.36 21.69
CA GLY A 100 9.88 -2.09 20.65
C GLY A 100 10.84 -3.17 21.18
N ARG A 101 11.30 -3.07 22.44
CA ARG A 101 12.22 -4.05 23.07
C ARG A 101 11.62 -5.44 23.28
N GLY A 102 10.30 -5.59 23.12
CA GLY A 102 9.59 -6.87 23.29
C GLY A 102 9.50 -7.76 22.04
N PHE A 103 10.06 -7.34 20.91
CA PHE A 103 10.08 -8.08 19.64
C PHE A 103 11.47 -8.60 19.28
#